data_AF-A0AAU0QDG7-F1
#
_entry.id   AF-A0AAU0QDG7-F1
#
_cell.length_a   1.000
_cell.length_b   1.000
_cell.length_c   1.000
_cell.angle_alpha   90.00
_cell.angle_beta   90.00
_cell.angle_gamma   90.00
#
_symmetry.space_group_name_H-M   'P 1'
#
loop_
_entity.id
_entity.type
_entity.pdbx_description
1 polymer ?
#
loop_
_entity_poly.entity_id
_entity_poly.type
_entity_poly.pdbx_seq_one_letter_code
_entity_poly.pdbx_strand_id
1 'polypeptide(L)'
;MIDRLGSKKGNYLWNATDSFPMRSLPPWIEVKYYAKFERTEVPLPEGVQVRYGEIAPAFEQPGGGTQYLFEKVLYRNSEPVGVEFLSVEELIAHGILREVE
;
A
#
# COMPACT_ATOMS: atom_id res chain seq x y z
N MET A 1 2.35 -10.71 6.04
CA MET A 1 2.95 -9.47 6.56
C MET A 1 3.25 -8.58 5.39
N ILE A 2 2.90 -7.30 5.49
CA ILE A 2 3.20 -6.29 4.47
C ILE A 2 4.12 -5.24 5.06
N ASP A 3 4.83 -4.51 4.22
CA ASP A 3 5.72 -3.45 4.69
C ASP A 3 5.63 -2.21 3.80
N ARG A 4 6.22 -1.13 4.31
CA ARG A 4 6.36 0.11 3.57
C ARG A 4 7.76 0.65 3.71
N LEU A 5 8.29 1.07 2.57
CA LEU A 5 9.48 1.88 2.47
C LEU A 5 9.07 3.28 1.97
N GLY A 6 9.28 4.29 2.80
CA GLY A 6 8.86 5.68 2.59
C GLY A 6 7.74 6.16 3.53
N SER A 7 7.50 7.47 3.58
CA SER A 7 6.57 8.14 4.52
C SER A 7 5.19 7.47 4.64
N LYS A 8 4.62 7.34 5.86
CA LYS A 8 3.28 6.75 6.11
C LYS A 8 2.13 7.47 5.38
N LYS A 9 2.36 8.68 4.87
CA LYS A 9 1.39 9.43 4.04
C LYS A 9 1.19 8.84 2.63
N GLY A 10 2.04 7.93 2.19
CA GLY A 10 1.82 7.22 0.93
C GLY A 10 0.91 6.01 1.10
N ASN A 11 0.53 5.42 -0.03
CA ASN A 11 -0.55 4.43 -0.16
C ASN A 11 -0.09 3.05 -0.69
N TYR A 12 1.15 2.94 -1.16
CA TYR A 12 1.72 1.66 -1.60
C TYR A 12 2.32 0.87 -0.42
N LEU A 13 1.97 -0.40 -0.37
CA LEU A 13 2.51 -1.43 0.53
C LEU A 13 3.05 -2.59 -0.30
N TRP A 14 4.04 -3.31 0.22
CA TRP A 14 4.66 -4.47 -0.45
C TRP A 14 4.59 -5.71 0.43
N ASN A 15 4.86 -6.88 -0.15
CA ASN A 15 5.17 -8.04 0.69
C ASN A 15 6.48 -7.79 1.43
N ALA A 16 6.49 -8.09 2.73
CA ALA A 16 7.69 -7.89 3.55
C ALA A 16 8.88 -8.79 3.15
N THR A 17 8.64 -9.82 2.35
CA THR A 17 9.65 -10.73 1.80
C THR A 17 10.23 -10.25 0.47
N ASP A 18 9.62 -9.26 -0.20
CA ASP A 18 10.09 -8.76 -1.48
C ASP A 18 11.38 -7.94 -1.30
N SER A 19 12.39 -8.28 -2.10
CA SER A 19 13.66 -7.54 -2.10
C SER A 19 13.48 -6.10 -2.61
N PHE A 20 14.41 -5.21 -2.30
CA PHE A 20 14.32 -3.82 -2.74
C PHE A 20 14.19 -3.65 -4.27
N PRO A 21 14.99 -4.34 -5.13
CA PRO A 21 14.83 -4.30 -6.59
C PRO A 21 13.45 -4.74 -7.08
N MET A 22 12.78 -5.64 -6.36
CA MET A 22 11.46 -6.13 -6.76
C MET A 22 10.35 -5.08 -6.63
N ARG A 23 10.64 -3.96 -5.96
CA ARG A 23 9.68 -2.90 -5.66
C ARG A 23 9.67 -1.79 -6.70
N SER A 24 10.60 -1.80 -7.65
CA SER A 24 10.76 -0.77 -8.69
C SER A 24 10.62 0.65 -8.13
N LEU A 25 11.38 0.93 -7.07
CA LEU A 25 11.37 2.24 -6.42
C LEU A 25 12.42 3.16 -7.05
N PRO A 26 12.11 4.46 -7.21
CA PRO A 26 13.09 5.41 -7.74
C PRO A 26 14.24 5.62 -6.76
N PRO A 27 15.46 5.91 -7.26
CA PRO A 27 16.64 6.06 -6.40
C PRO A 27 16.57 7.27 -5.46
N TRP A 28 15.70 8.24 -5.73
CA TRP A 28 15.48 9.43 -4.88
C TRP A 28 14.41 9.25 -3.81
N ILE A 29 13.85 8.05 -3.64
CA ILE A 29 12.85 7.83 -2.57
C ILE A 29 13.46 8.06 -1.20
N GLU A 30 12.76 8.80 -0.34
CA GLU A 30 13.20 9.03 1.03
C GLU A 30 12.97 7.75 1.87
N VAL A 31 14.03 6.95 1.99
CA VAL A 31 14.08 5.68 2.75
C VAL A 31 14.08 5.84 4.27
N LYS A 32 13.92 7.05 4.79
CA LYS A 32 14.02 7.32 6.25
C LYS A 32 13.02 6.54 7.09
N TYR A 33 11.94 6.06 6.49
CA TYR A 33 10.95 5.23 7.15
C TYR A 33 10.86 3.87 6.47
N TYR A 34 11.13 2.83 7.25
CA TYR A 34 10.83 1.45 6.92
C TYR A 34 10.05 0.83 8.08
N ALA A 35 8.92 0.22 7.78
CA ALA A 35 8.13 -0.48 8.80
C ALA A 35 7.37 -1.65 8.22
N LYS A 36 7.15 -2.65 9.07
CA LYS A 36 6.35 -3.83 8.78
C LYS A 36 5.00 -3.71 9.49
N PHE A 37 3.99 -4.32 8.89
CA PHE A 37 2.63 -4.28 9.37
C PHE A 37 1.97 -5.65 9.29
N GLU A 38 1.14 -5.92 10.28
CA GLU A 38 0.19 -7.01 10.28
C GLU A 38 -1.21 -6.47 9.98
N ARG A 39 -1.96 -7.23 9.18
CA ARG A 39 -3.38 -6.99 8.97
C ARG A 39 -4.12 -7.47 10.21
N THR A 40 -4.92 -6.60 10.81
CA THR A 40 -5.76 -6.94 11.97
C THR A 40 -7.07 -7.61 11.54
N GLU A 41 -7.89 -8.01 12.51
CA GLU A 41 -9.25 -8.51 12.28
C GLU A 41 -10.29 -7.39 12.06
N VAL A 42 -9.90 -6.10 12.18
CA VAL A 42 -10.82 -4.98 11.94
C VAL A 42 -11.25 -5.02 10.48
N PRO A 43 -12.55 -5.08 10.12
CA PRO A 43 -12.97 -5.17 8.72
C PRO A 43 -12.59 -3.92 7.94
N LEU A 44 -12.52 -4.05 6.60
CA LEU A 44 -12.38 -2.87 5.76
C LEU A 44 -13.62 -1.97 5.89
N PRO A 45 -13.46 -0.64 5.91
CA PRO A 45 -14.58 0.28 5.87
C PRO A 45 -15.46 0.04 4.63
N GLU A 46 -16.73 0.40 4.71
CA GLU A 46 -17.65 0.28 3.58
C GLU A 46 -17.12 1.03 2.34
N GLY A 47 -17.20 0.37 1.19
CA GLY A 47 -16.73 0.90 -0.08
C GLY A 47 -15.20 0.88 -0.26
N VAL A 48 -14.44 0.41 0.73
CA VAL A 48 -12.99 0.20 0.61
C VAL A 48 -12.69 -1.21 0.11
N GLN A 49 -11.87 -1.30 -0.93
CA GLN A 49 -11.34 -2.55 -1.47
C GLN A 49 -9.81 -2.54 -1.50
N VAL A 50 -9.22 -3.73 -1.63
CA VAL A 50 -7.77 -3.89 -1.80
C VAL A 50 -7.50 -4.24 -3.26
N ARG A 51 -6.74 -3.40 -3.93
CA ARG A 51 -6.15 -3.69 -5.23
C ARG A 51 -4.75 -4.24 -5.02
N TYR A 52 -4.41 -5.32 -5.70
CA TYR A 52 -3.07 -5.90 -5.65
C TYR A 52 -2.64 -6.38 -7.03
N GLY A 53 -1.34 -6.47 -7.24
CA GLY A 53 -0.79 -6.96 -8.51
C GLY A 53 0.73 -6.97 -8.53
N GLU A 54 1.27 -7.57 -9.60
CA GLU A 54 2.69 -7.62 -9.86
C GLU A 54 3.23 -6.22 -10.22
N ILE A 55 4.40 -5.90 -9.69
CA ILE A 55 5.09 -4.63 -9.92
C ILE A 55 5.86 -4.71 -11.23
N ALA A 56 5.56 -3.81 -12.16
CA ALA A 56 6.28 -3.73 -13.43
C ALA A 56 7.75 -3.28 -13.24
N PRO A 57 8.65 -3.65 -14.17
CA PRO A 57 10.01 -3.11 -14.20
C PRO A 57 10.00 -1.57 -14.35
N ALA A 58 10.75 -0.87 -13.50
CA ALA A 58 10.98 0.57 -13.60
C ALA A 58 12.24 0.99 -12.82
N PHE A 59 12.76 2.19 -13.09
CA PHE A 59 13.94 2.75 -12.44
C PHE A 59 15.14 1.80 -12.44
N GLU A 60 15.34 1.12 -13.58
CA GLU A 60 16.47 0.22 -13.82
C GLU A 60 16.47 -0.97 -12.84
N GLN A 61 15.30 -1.26 -12.26
CA GLN A 61 15.05 -2.42 -11.43
C GLN A 61 14.05 -3.38 -12.13
N PRO A 62 14.16 -4.69 -11.86
CA PRO A 62 13.38 -5.70 -12.55
C PRO A 62 11.90 -5.73 -12.14
N GLY A 63 11.52 -5.16 -10.99
CA GLY A 63 10.18 -5.36 -10.44
C GLY A 63 9.91 -6.82 -10.08
N GLY A 64 8.68 -7.27 -10.25
CA GLY A 64 8.26 -8.65 -10.00
C GLY A 64 7.82 -8.93 -8.55
N GLY A 65 7.85 -7.92 -7.67
CA GLY A 65 7.21 -8.00 -6.36
C GLY A 65 5.69 -7.86 -6.46
N THR A 66 5.00 -7.97 -5.32
CA THR A 66 3.56 -7.66 -5.22
C THR A 66 3.35 -6.35 -4.48
N GLN A 67 2.54 -5.47 -5.04
CA GLN A 67 2.11 -4.25 -4.39
C GLN A 67 0.63 -4.29 -4.04
N TYR A 68 0.26 -3.58 -2.98
CA TYR A 68 -1.10 -3.45 -2.47
C TYR A 68 -1.47 -1.97 -2.34
N LEU A 69 -2.71 -1.65 -2.72
CA LEU A 69 -3.35 -0.37 -2.48
C LEU A 69 -4.73 -0.59 -1.86
N PHE A 70 -5.06 0.24 -0.88
CA PHE A 70 -6.40 0.30 -0.31
C PHE A 70 -7.10 1.49 -0.93
N GLU A 71 -8.26 1.27 -1.53
CA GLU A 71 -8.96 2.30 -2.28
C GLU A 71 -10.46 2.29 -1.96
N LYS A 72 -11.01 3.48 -1.74
CA LYS A 72 -12.43 3.71 -1.58
C LYS A 72 -13.04 4.05 -2.92
N VAL A 73 -14.04 3.29 -3.35
CA VAL A 73 -14.79 3.60 -4.58
C VAL A 73 -15.74 4.76 -4.30
N LEU A 74 -15.67 5.80 -5.13
CA LEU A 74 -16.54 6.98 -5.04
C LEU A 74 -17.73 6.79 -5.97
N TYR A 75 -18.94 7.04 -5.45
CA TYR A 75 -20.18 6.91 -6.21
C TYR A 75 -20.88 8.26 -6.39
N ARG A 76 -21.51 8.45 -7.55
CA ARG A 76 -22.45 9.54 -7.83
C ARG A 76 -23.70 8.91 -8.45
N ASN A 77 -24.87 9.09 -7.83
CA ASN A 77 -26.12 8.49 -8.30
C ASN A 77 -26.02 6.96 -8.54
N SER A 78 -25.32 6.26 -7.63
CA SER A 78 -25.03 4.81 -7.73
C SER A 78 -24.07 4.39 -8.85
N GLU A 79 -23.50 5.32 -9.61
CA GLU A 79 -22.45 5.02 -10.58
C GLU A 79 -21.05 5.29 -9.99
N PRO A 80 -20.05 4.41 -10.22
CA PRO A 80 -18.69 4.66 -9.79
C PRO A 80 -18.05 5.77 -10.62
N VAL A 81 -17.55 6.82 -9.97
CA VAL A 81 -16.95 8.01 -10.61
C VAL A 81 -15.46 8.17 -10.34
N GLY A 82 -14.88 7.35 -9.47
CA GLY A 82 -13.46 7.41 -9.16
C GLY A 82 -13.09 6.57 -7.94
N VAL A 83 -11.84 6.70 -7.53
CA VAL A 83 -11.31 6.08 -6.32
C VAL A 83 -10.50 7.09 -5.52
N GLU A 84 -10.53 6.94 -4.20
CA GLU A 84 -9.65 7.63 -3.26
C GLU A 84 -8.75 6.60 -2.59
N PHE A 85 -7.44 6.82 -2.62
CA PHE A 85 -6.49 5.90 -1.99
C PHE A 85 -6.32 6.25 -0.52
N LEU A 86 -6.36 5.23 0.34
CA LEU A 86 -6.03 5.38 1.75
C LEU A 86 -4.52 5.32 1.92
N SER A 87 -3.98 6.26 2.69
CA SER A 87 -2.59 6.25 3.14
C SER A 87 -2.38 5.19 4.22
N VAL A 88 -1.11 4.77 4.41
CA VAL A 88 -0.76 3.86 5.51
C VAL A 88 -1.07 4.46 6.88
N GLU A 89 -0.94 5.78 7.03
CA GLU A 89 -1.34 6.49 8.24
C GLU A 89 -2.84 6.32 8.54
N GLU A 90 -3.71 6.44 7.54
CA GLU A 90 -5.15 6.20 7.70
C GLU A 90 -5.46 4.73 8.03
N LEU A 91 -4.78 3.78 7.37
CA LEU A 91 -4.97 2.36 7.66
C LEU A 91 -4.59 2.01 9.11
N ILE A 92 -3.56 2.65 9.66
CA ILE A 92 -3.19 2.51 11.07
C ILE A 92 -4.21 3.19 11.97
N ALA A 93 -4.63 4.41 11.63
CA ALA A 93 -5.62 5.17 12.41
C ALA A 93 -6.98 4.45 12.49
N HIS A 94 -7.38 3.74 11.44
CA HIS A 94 -8.57 2.88 11.42
C HIS A 94 -8.35 1.52 12.10
N GLY A 95 -7.14 1.22 12.58
CA GLY A 95 -6.80 -0.06 13.20
C GLY A 95 -6.77 -1.23 12.22
N ILE A 96 -6.80 -0.98 10.90
CA ILE A 96 -6.75 -1.99 9.84
C ILE A 96 -5.36 -2.63 9.80
N LEU A 97 -4.33 -1.80 9.94
CA LEU A 97 -2.94 -2.23 10.03
C LEU A 97 -2.38 -1.92 11.41
N ARG A 98 -1.56 -2.83 11.92
CA ARG A 98 -0.75 -2.63 13.13
C ARG A 98 0.72 -2.73 12.76
N GLU A 99 1.49 -1.71 13.11
CA GLU A 99 2.95 -1.73 12.97
C GLU A 99 3.57 -2.77 13.92
N VAL A 100 4.57 -3.49 13.43
CA VAL A 100 5.29 -4.51 14.19
C VAL A 100 6.79 -4.24 14.13
N GLU A 101 7.48 -4.60 15.22
CA GLU A 101 8.94 -4.51 15.35
C GLU A 101 9.68 -5.59 14.54
#